data_AF-A0A1V8T3B4-F1
#
_entry.id   AF-A0A1V8T3B4-F1
#
_cell.length_a   1.000
_cell.length_b   1.000
_cell.length_c   1.000
_cell.angle_alpha   90.00
_cell.angle_beta   90.00
_cell.angle_gamma   90.00
#
_symmetry.space_group_name_H-M   'P 1'
#
loop_
_entity.id
_entity.type
_entity.pdbx_description
1 polymer ?
#
loop_
_entity_poly.entity_id
_entity_poly.type
_entity_poly.pdbx_seq_one_letter_code
_entity_poly.pdbx_strand_id
1 'polypeptide(L)'
;METPLIRAGFRRAISSSRPPTRRRTLALQSRSLATHRDNTPSESFSAAPPIRFNSSPDQFARRSPPSRLQASTDSRVPLLSRIRILPASPSYFTATPTYTDDLLHLSSLLRKHQLLPQAPPEQTEAVAWKTWAQYKSEVDEPVRETRYARLLGLIKRLNNIHPALKPVEVSESLERFKRTVQPFLNKPKSITVDDFGRARAVGRRKTSSASVYLVPGDGAARVNGQSLTEYFGRLHDRESAVWPLKATERLDRYNVWAVAQGGGTTGQAEAVMLGVSKALLAHEPGLKPALRRAGVVTRDVREVERKKPGHVKARKMPAWVKR
;
A
#
# COMPACT_ATOMS: atom_id res chain seq x y z
N MET A 1 39.87 -23.41 31.99
CA MET A 1 38.98 -24.29 31.21
C MET A 1 37.98 -23.43 30.44
N GLU A 2 38.43 -22.40 29.74
CA GLU A 2 38.81 -22.42 28.30
C GLU A 2 37.60 -22.51 27.35
N THR A 3 37.30 -21.36 26.73
CA THR A 3 36.75 -21.25 25.37
C THR A 3 37.76 -21.76 24.34
N PRO A 4 37.35 -22.29 23.17
CA PRO A 4 37.34 -21.48 21.93
C PRO A 4 36.09 -21.74 21.05
N LEU A 5 35.47 -20.73 20.43
CA LEU A 5 35.79 -20.04 19.16
C LEU A 5 35.42 -20.80 17.85
N ILE A 6 34.53 -20.13 17.10
CA ILE A 6 34.57 -19.90 15.63
C ILE A 6 34.20 -21.06 14.69
N ARG A 7 33.04 -20.93 14.01
CA ARG A 7 33.03 -20.64 12.55
C ARG A 7 31.69 -20.09 12.05
N ALA A 8 31.76 -18.87 11.55
CA ALA A 8 30.80 -18.24 10.66
C ALA A 8 30.83 -18.92 9.26
N GLY A 9 29.74 -18.81 8.49
CA GLY A 9 29.83 -19.00 7.05
C GLY A 9 28.51 -19.20 6.30
N PHE A 10 28.11 -18.16 5.57
CA PHE A 10 27.29 -18.19 4.35
C PHE A 10 25.78 -18.50 4.45
N ARG A 11 25.02 -17.49 4.88
CA ARG A 11 23.69 -17.23 4.30
C ARG A 11 23.87 -16.75 2.87
N ARG A 12 23.65 -17.64 1.90
CA ARG A 12 23.57 -17.29 0.47
C ARG A 12 22.22 -16.64 0.20
N ALA A 13 22.19 -15.31 0.14
CA ALA A 13 21.11 -14.57 -0.50
C ALA A 13 21.21 -14.81 -2.01
N ILE A 14 20.21 -15.47 -2.60
CA ILE A 14 20.09 -15.59 -4.05
C ILE A 14 19.57 -14.23 -4.54
N SER A 15 20.48 -13.44 -5.11
CA SER A 15 20.11 -12.30 -5.93
C SER A 15 19.40 -12.85 -7.18
N SER A 16 18.16 -12.45 -7.38
CA SER A 16 17.50 -12.61 -8.66
C SER A 16 18.15 -11.64 -9.64
N SER A 17 18.95 -12.16 -10.56
CA SER A 17 19.37 -11.44 -11.76
C SER A 17 18.16 -11.20 -12.66
N ARG A 18 17.48 -10.07 -12.44
CA ARG A 18 16.70 -9.45 -13.51
C ARG A 18 17.72 -8.82 -14.48
N PRO A 19 17.56 -8.98 -15.80
CA PRO A 19 18.39 -8.22 -16.74
C PRO A 19 18.18 -6.73 -16.44
N PRO A 20 19.24 -5.90 -16.51
CA PRO A 20 19.06 -4.46 -16.36
C PRO A 20 18.17 -4.00 -17.51
N THR A 21 16.92 -3.69 -17.19
CA THR A 21 16.05 -2.93 -18.08
C THR A 21 16.82 -1.69 -18.45
N ARG A 22 17.18 -1.59 -19.73
CA ARG A 22 17.80 -0.45 -20.40
C ARG A 22 17.28 0.82 -19.73
N ARG A 23 18.12 1.48 -18.92
CA ARG A 23 17.79 2.79 -18.37
C ARG A 23 17.44 3.64 -19.59
N ARG A 24 16.15 3.95 -19.76
CA ARG A 24 15.79 5.20 -20.44
C ARG A 24 16.46 6.26 -19.58
N THR A 25 17.60 6.74 -20.05
CA THR A 25 18.13 8.03 -19.67
C THR A 25 17.05 9.01 -20.07
N LEU A 26 16.11 9.27 -19.15
CA LEU A 26 15.52 10.58 -19.10
C LEU A 26 16.72 11.49 -18.90
N ALA A 27 17.12 12.18 -19.97
CA ALA A 27 17.98 13.32 -19.82
C ALA A 27 17.36 14.13 -18.69
N LEU A 28 18.04 14.19 -17.56
CA LEU A 28 17.83 15.26 -16.61
C LEU A 28 18.12 16.50 -17.45
N GLN A 29 17.08 17.07 -18.06
CA GLN A 29 17.07 18.49 -18.24
C GLN A 29 17.28 18.99 -16.82
N SER A 30 18.51 19.42 -16.55
CA SER A 30 18.80 20.28 -15.44
C SER A 30 17.72 21.34 -15.52
N ARG A 31 16.76 21.29 -14.59
CA ARG A 31 15.99 22.47 -14.27
C ARG A 31 17.00 23.42 -13.67
N SER A 32 17.77 24.07 -14.54
CA SER A 32 18.23 25.41 -14.27
C SER A 32 16.93 26.16 -14.00
N LEU A 33 16.69 26.46 -12.73
CA LEU A 33 15.87 27.60 -12.40
C LEU A 33 16.63 28.76 -13.03
N ALA A 34 16.28 29.08 -14.27
CA ALA A 34 16.73 30.26 -14.95
C ALA A 34 16.12 31.42 -14.19
N THR A 35 16.81 31.85 -13.13
CA THR A 35 16.72 33.24 -12.71
C THR A 35 17.11 34.04 -13.94
N HIS A 36 16.26 35.00 -14.33
CA HIS A 36 16.60 35.98 -15.36
C HIS A 36 18.03 36.44 -15.13
N ARG A 37 18.92 36.18 -16.09
CA ARG A 37 20.24 36.81 -16.10
C ARG A 37 20.01 38.25 -16.50
N ASP A 38 19.77 39.09 -15.50
CA ASP A 38 19.96 40.51 -15.68
C ASP A 38 21.46 40.69 -15.94
N ASN A 39 21.80 41.08 -17.17
CA ASN A 39 23.13 41.53 -17.56
C ASN A 39 23.42 42.87 -16.87
N THR A 40 23.53 42.86 -15.55
CA THR A 40 24.21 43.93 -14.82
C THR A 40 25.71 43.68 -14.96
N PRO A 41 26.52 44.66 -15.40
CA PRO A 41 27.96 44.49 -15.42
C PRO A 41 28.40 44.11 -14.01
N SER A 42 29.10 42.98 -13.89
CA SER A 42 29.66 42.54 -12.61
C SER A 42 30.58 43.65 -12.11
N GLU A 43 30.21 44.30 -11.00
CA GLU A 43 31.16 45.12 -10.27
C GLU A 43 32.39 44.26 -9.97
N SER A 44 33.56 44.75 -10.36
CA SER A 44 34.80 44.06 -10.08
C SER A 44 34.91 43.89 -8.57
N PHE A 45 35.03 42.65 -8.11
CA PHE A 45 35.23 42.36 -6.70
C PHE A 45 36.58 42.94 -6.29
N SER A 46 36.56 44.13 -5.71
CA SER A 46 37.75 44.80 -5.19
C SER A 46 37.97 44.33 -3.76
N ALA A 47 39.13 43.72 -3.50
CA ALA A 47 39.50 43.29 -2.16
C ALA A 47 39.45 44.50 -1.20
N ALA A 48 38.95 44.28 0.01
CA ALA A 48 38.95 45.33 1.03
C ALA A 48 40.38 45.87 1.21
N PRO A 49 40.57 47.20 1.30
CA PRO A 49 41.90 47.76 1.45
C PRO A 49 42.58 47.17 2.69
N PRO A 50 43.91 46.94 2.65
CA PRO A 50 44.62 46.38 3.78
C PRO A 50 44.44 47.28 5.00
N ILE A 51 44.08 46.67 6.14
CA ILE A 51 43.96 47.38 7.42
C ILE A 51 45.34 47.91 7.77
N ARG A 52 45.52 49.23 7.65
CA ARG A 52 46.74 49.90 8.12
C ARG A 52 46.61 50.14 9.61
N PHE A 53 47.30 49.33 10.41
CA PHE A 53 47.50 49.61 11.83
C PHE A 53 48.49 50.77 11.97
N ASN A 54 47.98 52.01 11.87
CA ASN A 54 48.73 53.15 12.39
C ASN A 54 48.47 53.26 13.89
N SER A 55 49.51 53.58 14.65
CA SER A 55 49.56 53.74 16.11
C SER A 55 48.85 55.03 16.59
N SER A 56 47.61 55.24 16.16
CA SER A 56 46.78 56.37 16.59
C SER A 56 45.47 55.85 17.20
N PRO A 57 45.16 56.13 18.48
CA PRO A 57 44.04 55.49 19.19
C PRO A 57 42.63 55.89 18.71
N ASP A 58 42.50 56.96 17.89
CA ASP A 58 41.23 57.66 17.67
C ASP A 58 40.67 57.59 16.23
N GLN A 59 40.98 56.53 15.48
CA GLN A 59 40.54 56.45 14.08
C GLN A 59 39.04 56.11 13.90
N PHE A 60 38.35 55.62 14.94
CA PHE A 60 36.94 55.23 14.88
C PHE A 60 35.96 56.31 15.36
N ALA A 61 36.44 57.42 15.93
CA ALA A 61 35.59 58.45 16.52
C ALA A 61 35.00 59.46 15.50
N ARG A 62 35.44 59.46 14.24
CA ARG A 62 34.99 60.42 13.21
C ARG A 62 34.34 59.79 11.98
N ARG A 63 33.52 58.75 12.15
CA ARG A 63 32.53 58.40 11.12
C ARG A 63 31.20 59.08 11.45
N SER A 64 31.08 60.34 11.03
CA SER A 64 29.76 60.96 10.90
C SER A 64 28.89 60.07 10.00
N PRO A 65 27.60 59.83 10.34
CA PRO A 65 26.72 59.10 9.44
C PRO A 65 26.65 59.88 8.12
N PRO A 66 26.66 59.21 6.95
CA PRO A 66 26.59 59.93 5.69
C PRO A 66 25.30 60.77 5.67
N SER A 67 25.49 62.06 5.40
CA SER A 67 24.43 63.05 5.26
C SER A 67 23.41 62.58 4.21
N ARG A 68 22.15 62.46 4.64
CA ARG A 68 20.99 62.21 3.79
C ARG A 68 20.80 63.39 2.83
N LEU A 69 21.43 63.36 1.66
CA LEU A 69 21.09 64.23 0.54
C LEU A 69 21.10 63.47 -0.79
N GLN A 70 19.99 63.66 -1.50
CA GLN A 70 19.70 63.29 -2.88
C GLN A 70 19.38 61.82 -3.13
N ALA A 71 18.08 61.53 -2.98
CA ALA A 71 17.42 60.38 -3.58
C ALA A 71 17.47 60.53 -5.11
N SER A 72 18.51 59.99 -5.73
CA SER A 72 18.45 59.57 -7.12
C SER A 72 17.61 58.29 -7.19
N THR A 73 16.66 58.29 -8.11
CA THR A 73 15.75 57.20 -8.44
C THR A 73 16.53 55.98 -8.95
N ASP A 74 17.01 55.15 -8.03
CA ASP A 74 17.39 53.76 -8.32
C ASP A 74 16.74 52.85 -7.26
N SER A 75 15.42 52.71 -7.39
CA SER A 75 14.55 51.99 -6.46
C SER A 75 14.63 50.47 -6.60
N ARG A 76 15.85 49.91 -6.72
CA ARG A 76 16.08 48.46 -6.85
C ARG A 76 17.35 47.97 -6.14
N VAL A 77 17.71 48.57 -5.00
CA VAL A 77 18.70 47.96 -4.08
C VAL A 77 17.93 47.13 -3.03
N PRO A 78 18.27 45.85 -2.84
CA PRO A 78 17.28 44.78 -2.86
C PRO A 78 16.70 44.51 -1.47
N LEU A 79 15.40 44.20 -1.40
CA LEU A 79 14.72 43.71 -0.18
C LEU A 79 15.44 42.52 0.47
N LEU A 80 16.28 41.81 -0.29
CA LEU A 80 17.13 40.70 0.14
C LEU A 80 18.23 41.09 1.14
N SER A 81 18.68 42.35 1.15
CA SER A 81 19.79 42.81 2.01
C SER A 81 19.46 42.86 3.51
N ARG A 82 18.17 42.76 3.87
CA ARG A 82 17.67 42.79 5.27
C ARG A 82 17.13 41.45 5.76
N ILE A 83 17.13 40.39 4.93
CA ILE A 83 16.47 39.12 5.27
C ILE A 83 17.32 38.31 6.26
N ARG A 84 16.74 37.98 7.42
CA ARG A 84 17.27 36.95 8.31
C ARG A 84 16.65 35.61 7.93
N ILE A 85 17.48 34.64 7.59
CA ILE A 85 17.02 33.27 7.30
C ILE A 85 16.70 32.62 8.65
N LEU A 86 15.44 32.27 8.86
CA LEU A 86 14.96 31.56 10.04
C LEU A 86 14.38 30.21 9.62
N PRO A 87 14.54 29.16 10.44
CA PRO A 87 13.90 27.88 10.17
C PRO A 87 12.37 28.02 10.27
N ALA A 88 11.64 27.28 9.43
CA ALA A 88 10.18 27.30 9.42
C ALA A 88 9.56 26.63 10.66
N SER A 89 10.18 25.55 11.14
CA SER A 89 9.67 24.79 12.30
C SER A 89 10.32 25.23 13.62
N PRO A 90 9.55 25.36 14.71
CA PRO A 90 10.09 25.59 16.05
C PRO A 90 10.97 24.44 16.54
N SER A 91 10.69 23.22 16.10
CA SER A 91 11.44 22.00 16.46
C SER A 91 12.61 21.70 15.53
N TYR A 92 13.07 22.67 14.72
CA TYR A 92 14.13 22.50 13.73
C TYR A 92 15.41 21.86 14.28
N PHE A 93 15.82 22.22 15.49
CA PHE A 93 17.04 21.68 16.13
C PHE A 93 16.82 20.30 16.79
N THR A 94 15.64 19.70 16.64
CA THR A 94 15.40 18.32 17.08
C THR A 94 15.86 17.32 16.03
N ALA A 95 16.14 16.08 16.45
CA ALA A 95 16.53 15.01 15.53
C ALA A 95 15.41 14.59 14.54
N THR A 96 14.16 14.93 14.84
CA THR A 96 12.97 14.58 14.04
C THR A 96 11.98 15.76 14.11
N PRO A 97 12.21 16.85 13.35
CA PRO A 97 11.44 18.08 13.47
C PRO A 97 9.96 17.90 13.14
N THR A 98 9.62 17.33 11.99
CA THR A 98 8.22 17.21 11.56
C THR A 98 7.41 16.29 12.48
N TYR A 99 8.00 15.19 12.97
CA TYR A 99 7.36 14.34 13.98
C TYR A 99 7.09 15.09 15.29
N THR A 100 8.04 15.94 15.70
CA THR A 100 7.90 16.72 16.93
C THR A 100 6.79 17.75 16.78
N ASP A 101 6.73 18.43 15.65
CA ASP A 101 5.66 19.38 15.32
C ASP A 101 4.29 18.69 15.30
N ASP A 102 4.18 17.52 14.69
CA ASP A 102 2.94 16.73 14.64
C ASP A 102 2.49 16.30 16.04
N LEU A 103 3.42 15.85 16.88
CA LEU A 103 3.12 15.49 18.27
C LEU A 103 2.65 16.70 19.07
N LEU A 104 3.36 17.83 18.96
CA LEU A 104 3.00 19.06 19.67
C LEU A 104 1.64 19.58 19.20
N HIS A 105 1.37 19.57 17.90
CA HIS A 105 0.09 19.95 17.33
C HIS A 105 -1.05 19.07 17.90
N LEU A 106 -0.96 17.74 17.80
CA LEU A 106 -2.00 16.85 18.31
C LEU A 106 -2.17 16.93 19.83
N SER A 107 -1.09 17.08 20.58
CA SER A 107 -1.15 17.27 22.04
C SER A 107 -1.82 18.59 22.42
N SER A 108 -1.61 19.66 21.63
CA SER A 108 -2.28 20.94 21.84
C SER A 108 -3.79 20.84 21.59
N LEU A 109 -4.20 20.11 20.53
CA LEU A 109 -5.61 19.84 20.24
C LEU A 109 -6.25 18.99 21.33
N LEU A 110 -5.56 17.97 21.81
CA LEU A 110 -6.04 17.15 22.92
C LEU A 110 -6.24 18.01 24.17
N ARG A 111 -5.29 18.89 24.51
CA ARG A 111 -5.40 19.79 25.66
C ARG A 111 -6.60 20.73 25.54
N LYS A 112 -6.84 21.30 24.35
CA LYS A 112 -8.01 22.18 24.08
C LYS A 112 -9.33 21.43 24.25
N HIS A 113 -9.40 20.19 23.77
CA HIS A 113 -10.65 19.42 23.67
C HIS A 113 -10.74 18.26 24.67
N GLN A 114 -9.99 18.33 25.77
CA GLN A 114 -9.86 17.24 26.74
C GLN A 114 -11.19 16.90 27.43
N LEU A 115 -12.04 17.91 27.63
CA LEU A 115 -13.31 17.81 28.35
C LEU A 115 -14.43 17.20 27.51
N LEU A 116 -14.25 17.07 26.19
CA LEU A 116 -15.29 16.52 25.32
C LEU A 116 -15.52 15.02 25.62
N PRO A 117 -16.79 14.57 25.67
CA PRO A 117 -17.10 13.18 25.94
C PRO A 117 -16.59 12.26 24.83
N GLN A 118 -16.16 11.06 25.22
CA GLN A 118 -15.76 10.02 24.29
C GLN A 118 -16.98 9.22 23.86
N ALA A 119 -17.11 8.99 22.56
CA ALA A 119 -18.12 8.10 22.01
C ALA A 119 -17.74 6.62 22.21
N PRO A 120 -18.73 5.74 22.40
CA PRO A 120 -18.52 4.30 22.29
C PRO A 120 -18.05 3.95 20.87
N PRO A 121 -17.35 2.81 20.70
CA PRO A 121 -16.74 2.42 19.43
C PRO A 121 -17.74 2.31 18.26
N GLU A 122 -19.03 2.07 18.55
CA GLU A 122 -20.10 1.99 17.56
C GLU A 122 -20.42 3.32 16.89
N GLN A 123 -20.31 4.43 17.62
CA GLN A 123 -20.62 5.77 17.14
C GLN A 123 -19.40 6.44 16.47
N THR A 124 -18.20 5.90 16.68
CA THR A 124 -16.96 6.41 16.08
C THR A 124 -16.70 5.79 14.71
N GLU A 125 -16.25 6.59 13.75
CA GLU A 125 -15.84 6.08 12.44
C GLU A 125 -14.64 5.12 12.56
N ALA A 126 -14.77 3.94 11.98
CA ALA A 126 -13.71 2.94 11.91
C ALA A 126 -12.63 3.33 10.89
N VAL A 127 -11.68 4.17 11.32
CA VAL A 127 -10.62 4.71 10.46
C VAL A 127 -9.35 3.86 10.52
N ALA A 128 -8.82 3.51 9.34
CA ALA A 128 -7.49 2.92 9.22
C ALA A 128 -6.41 4.01 9.17
N TRP A 129 -5.67 4.15 10.26
CA TRP A 129 -4.52 5.07 10.38
C TRP A 129 -3.30 4.57 9.62
N LYS A 130 -2.45 5.48 9.13
CA LYS A 130 -1.17 5.16 8.47
C LYS A 130 -0.38 4.13 9.28
N THR A 131 0.34 3.23 8.61
CA THR A 131 1.30 2.38 9.32
C THR A 131 2.54 3.20 9.70
N TRP A 132 3.31 2.73 10.67
CA TRP A 132 4.60 3.34 11.01
C TRP A 132 5.50 3.49 9.76
N ALA A 133 5.57 2.45 8.93
CA ALA A 133 6.36 2.48 7.70
C ALA A 133 5.86 3.55 6.71
N GLN A 134 4.54 3.69 6.54
CA GLN A 134 3.95 4.72 5.66
C GLN A 134 4.26 6.12 6.16
N TYR A 135 4.06 6.38 7.45
CA TYR A 135 4.36 7.67 8.07
C TYR A 135 5.85 8.01 7.96
N LYS A 136 6.72 7.03 8.22
CA LYS A 136 8.18 7.19 8.06
C LYS A 136 8.57 7.55 6.63
N SER A 137 7.97 6.90 5.62
CA SER A 137 8.24 7.18 4.21
C SER A 137 7.73 8.54 3.74
N GLU A 138 6.66 9.06 4.34
CA GLU A 138 6.10 10.37 4.02
C GLU A 138 6.92 11.51 4.62
N VAL A 139 7.37 11.31 5.86
CA VAL A 139 8.13 12.32 6.62
C VAL A 139 9.63 12.31 6.26
N ASP A 140 10.16 11.17 5.82
CA ASP A 140 11.58 10.95 5.53
C ASP A 140 12.52 11.21 6.71
N GLU A 141 12.03 10.98 7.94
CA GLU A 141 12.82 11.07 9.17
C GLU A 141 12.98 9.70 9.85
N PRO A 142 14.06 9.48 10.63
CA PRO A 142 14.29 8.23 11.35
C PRO A 142 13.42 8.11 12.63
N VAL A 143 12.09 8.10 12.46
CA VAL A 143 11.14 7.95 13.57
C VAL A 143 11.11 6.50 14.05
N ARG A 144 11.31 6.28 15.36
CA ARG A 144 11.17 4.96 16.00
C ARG A 144 9.69 4.56 16.10
N GLU A 145 9.41 3.26 16.02
CA GLU A 145 8.04 2.74 16.12
C GLU A 145 7.37 3.09 17.45
N THR A 146 8.12 3.07 18.56
CA THR A 146 7.62 3.48 19.89
C THR A 146 7.17 4.94 19.94
N ARG A 147 7.86 5.83 19.23
CA ARG A 147 7.48 7.24 19.10
C ARG A 147 6.19 7.37 18.30
N TYR A 148 6.10 6.66 17.18
CA TYR A 148 4.88 6.62 16.38
C TYR A 148 3.68 6.03 17.13
N ALA A 149 3.88 5.01 17.98
CA ALA A 149 2.82 4.45 18.81
C ALA A 149 2.22 5.48 19.79
N ARG A 150 3.05 6.38 20.33
CA ARG A 150 2.58 7.50 21.17
C ARG A 150 1.73 8.48 20.36
N LEU A 151 2.19 8.86 19.17
CA LEU A 151 1.45 9.70 18.23
C LEU A 151 0.10 9.06 17.87
N LEU A 152 0.10 7.77 17.55
CA LEU A 152 -1.10 7.00 17.24
C LEU A 152 -2.08 6.93 18.42
N GLY A 153 -1.59 6.88 19.66
CA GLY A 153 -2.41 6.99 20.86
C GLY A 153 -3.18 8.32 20.93
N LEU A 154 -2.51 9.44 20.62
CA LEU A 154 -3.15 10.76 20.55
C LEU A 154 -4.20 10.83 19.44
N ILE A 155 -3.86 10.34 18.25
CA ILE A 155 -4.76 10.28 17.09
C ILE A 155 -6.03 9.51 17.44
N LYS A 156 -5.89 8.31 18.02
CA LYS A 156 -7.03 7.50 18.45
C LYS A 156 -7.87 8.20 19.51
N ARG A 157 -7.22 8.83 20.50
CA ARG A 157 -7.91 9.56 21.57
C ARG A 157 -8.73 10.73 21.02
N LEU A 158 -8.20 11.48 20.05
CA LEU A 158 -8.90 12.58 19.37
C LEU A 158 -10.02 12.08 18.46
N ASN A 159 -9.84 10.93 17.80
CA ASN A 159 -10.89 10.35 16.97
C ASN A 159 -12.10 9.87 17.77
N ASN A 160 -11.88 9.42 19.01
CA ASN A 160 -12.94 8.91 19.88
C ASN A 160 -13.83 10.01 20.50
N ILE A 161 -13.60 11.29 20.18
CA ILE A 161 -14.52 12.37 20.59
C ILE A 161 -15.88 12.14 19.91
N HIS A 162 -16.98 12.37 20.64
CA HIS A 162 -18.33 12.22 20.09
C HIS A 162 -18.52 13.02 18.79
N PRO A 163 -19.02 12.42 17.69
CA PRO A 163 -18.99 13.02 16.36
C PRO A 163 -19.77 14.33 16.27
N ALA A 164 -20.90 14.47 16.99
CA ALA A 164 -21.68 15.71 17.00
C ALA A 164 -20.94 16.89 17.67
N LEU A 165 -19.96 16.61 18.51
CA LEU A 165 -19.17 17.61 19.25
C LEU A 165 -17.74 17.71 18.72
N LYS A 166 -17.40 16.99 17.64
CA LYS A 166 -16.05 16.95 17.10
C LYS A 166 -15.75 18.26 16.38
N PRO A 167 -14.78 19.05 16.85
CA PRO A 167 -14.44 20.31 16.21
C PRO A 167 -13.77 20.08 14.85
N VAL A 168 -14.00 21.00 13.92
CA VAL A 168 -13.49 20.92 12.54
C VAL A 168 -11.95 20.89 12.51
N GLU A 169 -11.30 21.65 13.41
CA GLU A 169 -9.84 21.65 13.58
C GLU A 169 -9.27 20.24 13.80
N VAL A 170 -9.95 19.43 14.61
CA VAL A 170 -9.53 18.06 14.90
C VAL A 170 -9.72 17.17 13.68
N SER A 171 -10.85 17.28 12.96
CA SER A 171 -11.03 16.49 11.73
C SER A 171 -9.97 16.78 10.68
N GLU A 172 -9.67 18.05 10.42
CA GLU A 172 -8.65 18.47 9.44
C GLU A 172 -7.26 17.95 9.82
N SER A 173 -6.87 18.09 11.09
CA SER A 173 -5.59 17.57 11.60
C SER A 173 -5.45 16.05 11.43
N LEU A 174 -6.57 15.31 11.58
CA LEU A 174 -6.58 13.86 11.53
C LEU A 174 -6.51 13.33 10.10
N GLU A 175 -6.94 14.10 9.10
CA GLU A 175 -6.90 13.71 7.68
C GLU A 175 -5.50 13.37 7.22
N ARG A 176 -4.50 14.14 7.65
CA ARG A 176 -3.10 13.87 7.36
C ARG A 176 -2.66 12.48 7.82
N PHE A 177 -3.25 11.91 8.86
CA PHE A 177 -2.86 10.59 9.40
C PHE A 177 -3.71 9.42 8.89
N LYS A 178 -4.76 9.70 8.10
CA LYS A 178 -5.59 8.66 7.48
C LYS A 178 -4.81 7.94 6.38
N ARG A 179 -5.02 6.63 6.22
CA ARG A 179 -4.54 5.93 5.02
C ARG A 179 -5.32 6.42 3.81
N THR A 180 -4.63 6.58 2.68
CA THR A 180 -5.26 6.85 1.37
C THR A 180 -6.26 5.76 0.99
N VAL A 181 -5.93 4.49 1.27
CA VAL A 181 -6.82 3.35 1.04
C VAL A 181 -7.27 2.79 2.37
N GLN A 182 -8.57 2.91 2.65
CA GLN A 182 -9.19 2.28 3.81
C GLN A 182 -9.51 0.80 3.48
N PRO A 183 -8.85 -0.17 4.13
CA PRO A 183 -9.04 -1.58 3.82
C PRO A 183 -10.48 -2.05 4.09
N PHE A 184 -11.16 -1.48 5.08
CA PHE A 184 -12.53 -1.84 5.44
C PHE A 184 -13.56 -1.42 4.38
N LEU A 185 -13.25 -0.39 3.57
CA LEU A 185 -14.09 0.02 2.46
C LEU A 185 -13.93 -0.90 1.24
N ASN A 186 -12.82 -1.64 1.15
CA ASN A 186 -12.58 -2.58 0.06
C ASN A 186 -13.41 -3.86 0.26
N LYS A 187 -14.72 -3.75 0.00
CA LYS A 187 -15.63 -4.90 -0.01
C LYS A 187 -15.52 -5.62 -1.37
N PRO A 188 -15.37 -6.96 -1.39
CA PRO A 188 -15.37 -7.70 -2.65
C PRO A 188 -16.74 -7.57 -3.32
N LYS A 189 -16.76 -7.42 -4.65
CA LYS A 189 -18.00 -7.40 -5.43
C LYS A 189 -18.77 -8.71 -5.21
N SER A 190 -20.01 -8.61 -4.72
CA SER A 190 -20.91 -9.75 -4.57
C SER A 190 -21.38 -10.24 -5.94
N ILE A 191 -21.63 -11.54 -6.04
CA ILE A 191 -22.25 -12.14 -7.22
C ILE A 191 -23.76 -11.95 -7.05
N THR A 192 -24.40 -11.28 -8.00
CA THR A 192 -25.85 -11.11 -8.06
C THR A 192 -26.45 -12.12 -9.04
N VAL A 193 -27.74 -12.39 -8.90
CA VAL A 193 -28.51 -13.21 -9.84
C VAL A 193 -28.98 -12.30 -10.97
N ASP A 194 -28.87 -12.76 -12.22
CA ASP A 194 -29.35 -12.03 -13.40
C ASP A 194 -30.90 -12.02 -13.47
N ASP A 195 -31.46 -11.24 -14.39
CA ASP A 195 -32.92 -11.14 -14.63
C ASP A 195 -33.58 -12.50 -14.93
N PHE A 196 -32.85 -13.42 -15.56
CA PHE A 196 -33.29 -14.79 -15.86
C PHE A 196 -33.20 -15.75 -14.67
N GLY A 197 -32.93 -15.27 -13.46
CA GLY A 197 -32.76 -16.12 -12.28
C GLY A 197 -31.49 -16.96 -12.29
N ARG A 198 -30.49 -16.62 -13.13
CA ARG A 198 -29.23 -17.35 -13.26
C ARG A 198 -28.11 -16.66 -12.49
N ALA A 199 -27.34 -17.43 -11.71
CA ALA A 199 -26.14 -16.95 -11.04
C ALA A 199 -24.91 -17.33 -11.86
N ARG A 200 -24.12 -16.33 -12.27
CA ARG A 200 -22.86 -16.55 -13.00
C ARG A 200 -21.67 -16.50 -12.05
N ALA A 201 -20.85 -17.55 -12.07
CA ALA A 201 -19.61 -17.59 -11.31
C ALA A 201 -18.45 -18.20 -12.09
N VAL A 202 -17.23 -17.87 -11.67
CA VAL A 202 -16.00 -18.38 -12.29
C VAL A 202 -15.19 -19.19 -11.28
N GLY A 203 -14.85 -20.41 -11.68
CA GLY A 203 -13.91 -21.29 -11.00
C GLY A 203 -12.63 -21.47 -11.82
N ARG A 204 -11.50 -21.66 -11.13
CA ARG A 204 -10.19 -21.87 -11.75
C ARG A 204 -9.38 -22.88 -10.97
N ARG A 205 -8.72 -23.79 -11.68
CA ARG A 205 -7.84 -24.80 -11.10
C ARG A 205 -6.72 -25.13 -12.06
N LYS A 206 -5.46 -25.05 -11.59
CA LYS A 206 -4.27 -25.17 -12.44
C LYS A 206 -4.40 -24.23 -13.64
N THR A 207 -4.44 -24.77 -14.86
CA THR A 207 -4.64 -24.03 -16.12
C THR A 207 -6.09 -24.02 -16.60
N SER A 208 -6.99 -24.76 -15.93
CA SER A 208 -8.40 -24.83 -16.27
C SER A 208 -9.18 -23.65 -15.70
N SER A 209 -10.11 -23.15 -16.50
CA SER A 209 -11.08 -22.13 -16.12
C SER A 209 -12.48 -22.59 -16.48
N ALA A 210 -13.44 -22.37 -15.60
CA ALA A 210 -14.83 -22.73 -15.81
C ALA A 210 -15.73 -21.52 -15.51
N SER A 211 -16.53 -21.11 -16.49
CA SER A 211 -17.64 -20.18 -16.28
C SER A 211 -18.92 -21.00 -16.10
N VAL A 212 -19.53 -20.89 -14.92
CA VAL A 212 -20.69 -21.68 -14.54
C VAL A 212 -21.89 -20.76 -14.38
N TYR A 213 -23.02 -21.21 -14.93
CA TYR A 213 -24.33 -20.61 -14.78
C TYR A 213 -25.19 -21.59 -14.01
N LEU A 214 -25.71 -21.15 -12.87
CA LEU A 214 -26.55 -21.95 -11.99
C LEU A 214 -27.96 -21.37 -11.97
N VAL A 215 -28.94 -22.20 -12.30
CA VAL A 215 -30.36 -21.82 -12.40
C VAL A 215 -31.18 -22.79 -11.56
N PRO A 216 -32.19 -22.35 -10.80
CA PRO A 216 -33.14 -23.27 -10.17
C PRO A 216 -33.84 -24.16 -11.21
N GLY A 217 -33.94 -25.46 -10.96
CA GLY A 217 -34.55 -26.43 -11.89
C GLY A 217 -34.33 -27.89 -11.47
N ASP A 218 -34.48 -28.83 -12.40
CA ASP A 218 -34.61 -30.28 -12.12
C ASP A 218 -33.29 -31.06 -11.90
N GLY A 219 -32.15 -30.37 -11.73
CA GLY A 219 -30.86 -31.02 -11.47
C GLY A 219 -30.05 -31.42 -12.72
N ALA A 220 -30.43 -30.94 -13.90
CA ALA A 220 -29.71 -31.22 -15.13
C ALA A 220 -28.34 -30.53 -15.16
N ALA A 221 -27.26 -31.31 -15.23
CA ALA A 221 -25.88 -30.81 -15.33
C ALA A 221 -25.30 -31.01 -16.74
N ARG A 222 -24.93 -29.91 -17.40
CA ARG A 222 -24.30 -29.90 -18.73
C ARG A 222 -22.96 -29.17 -18.72
N VAL A 223 -21.97 -29.73 -19.38
CA VAL A 223 -20.62 -29.16 -19.52
C VAL A 223 -20.27 -29.05 -21.00
N ASN A 224 -19.99 -27.84 -21.47
CA ASN A 224 -19.67 -27.55 -22.89
C ASN A 224 -20.71 -28.10 -23.88
N GLY A 225 -21.99 -28.08 -23.50
CA GLY A 225 -23.10 -28.58 -24.33
C GLY A 225 -23.36 -30.09 -24.23
N GLN A 226 -22.48 -30.86 -23.59
CA GLN A 226 -22.62 -32.30 -23.38
C GLN A 226 -23.15 -32.63 -21.98
N SER A 227 -23.69 -33.84 -21.79
CA SER A 227 -24.10 -34.32 -20.47
C SER A 227 -22.86 -34.54 -19.56
N LEU A 228 -23.05 -34.46 -18.24
CA LEU A 228 -21.96 -34.66 -17.27
C LEU A 228 -21.28 -36.04 -17.44
N THR A 229 -22.07 -37.05 -17.79
CA THR A 229 -21.61 -38.44 -17.98
C THR A 229 -20.75 -38.60 -19.23
N GLU A 230 -21.14 -37.94 -20.33
CA GLU A 230 -20.40 -37.95 -21.59
C GLU A 230 -19.10 -37.16 -21.49
N TYR A 231 -19.14 -35.97 -20.89
CA TYR A 231 -17.99 -35.08 -20.85
C TYR A 231 -16.88 -35.61 -19.92
N PHE A 232 -17.24 -36.05 -18.72
CA PHE A 232 -16.30 -36.65 -17.78
C PHE A 232 -16.42 -38.17 -17.84
N GLY A 233 -15.44 -38.85 -18.45
CA GLY A 233 -15.44 -40.32 -18.48
C GLY A 233 -15.26 -40.97 -17.10
N ARG A 234 -14.57 -40.29 -16.17
CA ARG A 234 -14.26 -40.82 -14.84
C ARG A 234 -15.34 -40.44 -13.83
N LEU A 235 -15.83 -41.42 -13.06
CA LEU A 235 -16.85 -41.19 -12.01
C LEU A 235 -16.41 -40.14 -10.99
N HIS A 236 -15.16 -40.20 -10.53
CA HIS A 236 -14.59 -39.25 -9.58
C HIS A 236 -14.67 -37.78 -10.05
N ASP A 237 -14.47 -37.54 -11.35
CA ASP A 237 -14.52 -36.20 -11.93
C ASP A 237 -15.97 -35.69 -11.96
N ARG A 238 -16.94 -36.58 -12.25
CA ARG A 238 -18.38 -36.28 -12.19
C ARG A 238 -18.79 -35.88 -10.77
N GLU A 239 -18.45 -36.71 -9.78
CA GLU A 239 -18.77 -36.46 -8.37
C GLU A 239 -18.15 -35.16 -7.88
N SER A 240 -16.90 -34.88 -8.26
CA SER A 240 -16.20 -33.64 -7.90
C SER A 240 -16.91 -32.42 -8.47
N ALA A 241 -17.35 -32.46 -9.73
CA ALA A 241 -18.02 -31.33 -10.38
C ALA A 241 -19.35 -30.95 -9.68
N VAL A 242 -20.12 -31.93 -9.22
CA VAL A 242 -21.42 -31.70 -8.52
C VAL A 242 -21.32 -31.76 -6.99
N TRP A 243 -20.14 -32.00 -6.43
CA TRP A 243 -19.87 -32.06 -4.99
C TRP A 243 -20.51 -30.91 -4.17
N PRO A 244 -20.45 -29.62 -4.55
CA PRO A 244 -21.12 -28.56 -3.80
C PRO A 244 -22.63 -28.74 -3.67
N LEU A 245 -23.30 -29.28 -4.69
CA LEU A 245 -24.74 -29.57 -4.66
C LEU A 245 -25.03 -30.82 -3.82
N LYS A 246 -24.19 -31.85 -3.95
CA LYS A 246 -24.30 -33.08 -3.14
C LYS A 246 -24.12 -32.78 -1.64
N ALA A 247 -23.09 -32.00 -1.28
CA ALA A 247 -22.79 -31.64 0.11
C ALA A 247 -23.83 -30.71 0.75
N THR A 248 -24.71 -30.12 -0.05
CA THR A 248 -25.81 -29.27 0.42
C THR A 248 -27.18 -29.87 0.11
N GLU A 249 -27.27 -31.14 -0.31
CA GLU A 249 -28.54 -31.83 -0.62
C GLU A 249 -29.42 -31.05 -1.62
N ARG A 250 -28.79 -30.48 -2.64
CA ARG A 250 -29.40 -29.58 -3.65
C ARG A 250 -29.17 -30.04 -5.08
N LEU A 251 -28.87 -31.32 -5.28
CA LEU A 251 -28.65 -31.89 -6.61
C LEU A 251 -29.89 -31.72 -7.49
N ASP A 252 -31.07 -31.98 -6.95
CA ASP A 252 -32.33 -32.00 -7.71
C ASP A 252 -33.02 -30.62 -7.78
N ARG A 253 -32.34 -29.56 -7.31
CA ARG A 253 -32.91 -28.19 -7.23
C ARG A 253 -32.29 -27.20 -8.20
N TYR A 254 -31.14 -27.52 -8.77
CA TYR A 254 -30.40 -26.59 -9.61
C TYR A 254 -29.90 -27.24 -10.88
N ASN A 255 -30.21 -26.61 -12.01
CA ASN A 255 -29.60 -26.90 -13.29
C ASN A 255 -28.24 -26.21 -13.39
N VAL A 256 -27.24 -26.96 -13.85
CA VAL A 256 -25.86 -26.47 -14.01
C VAL A 256 -25.53 -26.41 -15.48
N TRP A 257 -25.16 -25.23 -15.97
CA TRP A 257 -24.55 -25.06 -17.29
C TRP A 257 -23.15 -24.51 -17.14
N ALA A 258 -22.14 -25.33 -17.47
CA ALA A 258 -20.74 -24.98 -17.32
C ALA A 258 -20.03 -24.91 -18.67
N VAL A 259 -19.26 -23.84 -18.88
CA VAL A 259 -18.32 -23.70 -19.98
C VAL A 259 -16.91 -23.83 -19.42
N ALA A 260 -16.26 -24.95 -19.67
CA ALA A 260 -14.92 -25.27 -19.18
C ALA A 260 -13.89 -25.18 -20.31
N GLN A 261 -12.78 -24.48 -20.07
CA GLN A 261 -11.73 -24.23 -21.04
C GLN A 261 -10.34 -24.44 -20.40
N GLY A 262 -9.41 -25.01 -21.17
CA GLY A 262 -8.02 -25.22 -20.79
C GLY A 262 -7.78 -26.36 -19.78
N GLY A 263 -6.51 -26.70 -19.59
CA GLY A 263 -6.05 -27.78 -18.71
C GLY A 263 -6.54 -29.17 -19.11
N GLY A 264 -6.82 -30.04 -18.13
CA GLY A 264 -7.27 -31.42 -18.35
C GLY A 264 -8.53 -31.75 -17.56
N THR A 265 -9.07 -32.96 -17.71
CA THR A 265 -10.39 -33.36 -17.18
C THR A 265 -10.55 -33.12 -15.69
N THR A 266 -9.60 -33.60 -14.87
CA THR A 266 -9.62 -33.43 -13.40
C THR A 266 -9.57 -31.97 -12.99
N GLY A 267 -8.74 -31.16 -13.66
CA GLY A 267 -8.62 -29.73 -13.42
C GLY A 267 -9.90 -28.98 -13.80
N GLN A 268 -10.55 -29.39 -14.89
CA GLN A 268 -11.83 -28.83 -15.33
C GLN A 268 -12.96 -29.18 -14.35
N ALA A 269 -13.04 -30.43 -13.88
CA ALA A 269 -14.03 -30.85 -12.89
C ALA A 269 -13.93 -30.03 -11.59
N GLU A 270 -12.73 -29.88 -11.04
CA GLU A 270 -12.49 -29.05 -9.83
C GLU A 270 -12.72 -27.55 -10.10
N ALA A 271 -12.48 -27.06 -11.32
CA ALA A 271 -12.82 -25.69 -11.68
C ALA A 271 -14.34 -25.49 -11.73
N VAL A 272 -15.10 -26.44 -12.30
CA VAL A 272 -16.57 -26.43 -12.30
C VAL A 272 -17.10 -26.47 -10.87
N MET A 273 -16.55 -27.35 -10.03
CA MET A 273 -16.89 -27.46 -8.60
C MET A 273 -16.84 -26.11 -7.87
N LEU A 274 -15.73 -25.37 -8.01
CA LEU A 274 -15.59 -24.04 -7.41
C LEU A 274 -16.57 -23.02 -8.01
N GLY A 275 -16.84 -23.11 -9.31
CA GLY A 275 -17.82 -22.27 -10.00
C GLY A 275 -19.23 -22.49 -9.46
N VAL A 276 -19.68 -23.75 -9.38
CA VAL A 276 -20.99 -24.13 -8.83
C VAL A 276 -21.11 -23.68 -7.38
N SER A 277 -20.09 -23.88 -6.55
CA SER A 277 -20.12 -23.43 -5.15
C SER A 277 -20.33 -21.91 -5.02
N LYS A 278 -19.64 -21.11 -5.83
CA LYS A 278 -19.80 -19.64 -5.82
C LYS A 278 -21.15 -19.19 -6.36
N ALA A 279 -21.67 -19.84 -7.40
CA ALA A 279 -22.98 -19.54 -7.94
C ALA A 279 -24.09 -19.90 -6.94
N LEU A 280 -23.94 -21.01 -6.22
CA LEU A 280 -24.86 -21.42 -5.16
C LEU A 280 -24.89 -20.41 -4.01
N LEU A 281 -23.74 -19.82 -3.66
CA LEU A 281 -23.67 -18.75 -2.65
C LEU A 281 -24.36 -17.44 -3.06
N ALA A 282 -24.56 -17.21 -4.36
CA ALA A 282 -25.32 -16.06 -4.85
C ALA A 282 -26.82 -16.24 -4.62
N HIS A 283 -27.32 -17.48 -4.75
CA HIS A 283 -28.71 -17.84 -4.45
C HIS A 283 -28.97 -17.95 -2.94
N GLU A 284 -28.11 -18.69 -2.23
CA GLU A 284 -28.29 -18.98 -0.80
C GLU A 284 -27.01 -18.69 0.00
N PRO A 285 -26.79 -17.44 0.44
CA PRO A 285 -25.56 -17.05 1.15
C PRO A 285 -25.39 -17.75 2.50
N GLY A 286 -26.49 -18.22 3.11
CA GLY A 286 -26.49 -18.95 4.39
C GLY A 286 -25.77 -20.30 4.34
N LEU A 287 -25.57 -20.89 3.15
CA LEU A 287 -24.90 -22.19 2.98
C LEU A 287 -23.38 -22.11 3.08
N LYS A 288 -22.81 -20.90 3.17
CA LYS A 288 -21.36 -20.69 3.21
C LYS A 288 -20.63 -21.52 4.27
N PRO A 289 -21.10 -21.66 5.52
CA PRO A 289 -20.43 -22.49 6.51
C PRO A 289 -20.41 -23.98 6.12
N ALA A 290 -21.50 -24.50 5.54
CA ALA A 290 -21.58 -25.89 5.07
C ALA A 290 -20.64 -26.14 3.89
N LEU A 291 -20.67 -25.27 2.88
CA LEU A 291 -19.78 -25.34 1.73
C LEU A 291 -18.30 -25.20 2.12
N ARG A 292 -18.00 -24.40 3.16
CA ARG A 292 -16.64 -24.24 3.68
C ARG A 292 -16.15 -25.51 4.38
N ARG A 293 -17.01 -26.18 5.15
CA ARG A 293 -16.72 -27.50 5.76
C ARG A 293 -16.52 -28.57 4.68
N ALA A 294 -17.28 -28.53 3.60
CA ALA A 294 -17.14 -29.42 2.45
C ALA A 294 -15.89 -29.15 1.57
N GLY A 295 -15.16 -28.06 1.83
CA GLY A 295 -13.90 -27.75 1.13
C GLY A 295 -14.04 -27.11 -0.26
N VAL A 296 -15.24 -26.66 -0.65
CA VAL A 296 -15.53 -26.22 -2.05
C VAL A 296 -15.46 -24.71 -2.29
N VAL A 297 -15.32 -23.91 -1.23
CA VAL A 297 -15.26 -22.42 -1.33
C VAL A 297 -13.85 -21.92 -1.63
N THR A 298 -12.83 -22.64 -1.16
CA THR A 298 -11.43 -22.22 -1.26
C THR A 298 -10.90 -22.54 -2.65
N ARG A 299 -10.31 -21.56 -3.33
CA ARG A 299 -9.56 -21.81 -4.57
C ARG A 299 -8.28 -22.57 -4.24
N ASP A 300 -8.10 -23.76 -4.82
CA ASP A 300 -6.83 -24.47 -4.70
C ASP A 300 -5.74 -23.78 -5.54
N VAL A 301 -4.71 -23.30 -4.85
CA VAL A 301 -3.58 -22.52 -5.39
C VAL A 301 -2.46 -23.38 -5.97
N ARG A 302 -2.50 -24.71 -5.80
CA ARG A 302 -1.44 -25.60 -6.31
C ARG A 302 -1.35 -25.50 -7.84
N GLU A 303 -0.14 -25.24 -8.31
CA GLU A 303 0.21 -25.10 -9.72
C GLU A 303 1.45 -25.94 -10.07
N VAL A 304 1.68 -26.17 -11.36
CA VAL A 304 2.86 -26.91 -11.82
C VAL A 304 4.07 -26.00 -11.68
N GLU A 305 5.02 -26.39 -10.83
CA GLU A 305 6.28 -25.68 -10.69
C GLU A 305 7.10 -25.73 -11.99
N ARG A 306 7.75 -24.61 -12.34
CA ARG A 306 8.67 -24.55 -13.48
C ARG A 306 9.90 -25.44 -13.28
N LYS A 307 10.51 -25.87 -14.39
CA LYS A 307 11.84 -26.52 -14.38
C LYS A 307 12.91 -25.53 -13.86
N LYS A 308 13.83 -26.02 -13.02
CA LYS A 308 14.97 -25.26 -12.51
C LYS A 308 16.25 -25.69 -13.24
N PRO A 309 17.20 -24.78 -13.53
CA PRO A 309 18.48 -25.17 -14.11
C PRO A 309 19.22 -26.15 -13.18
N GLY A 310 19.98 -27.08 -13.78
CA GLY A 310 20.65 -28.16 -13.04
C GLY A 310 19.73 -29.27 -12.53
N HIS A 311 18.41 -29.16 -12.70
CA HIS A 311 17.45 -30.21 -12.34
C HIS A 311 16.80 -30.81 -13.60
N VAL A 312 16.49 -32.10 -13.55
CA VAL A 312 15.80 -32.82 -14.62
C VAL A 312 14.33 -32.38 -14.71
N LYS A 313 13.67 -32.21 -13.55
CA LYS A 313 12.30 -31.66 -13.42
C LYS A 313 12.30 -30.47 -12.44
N ALA A 314 11.14 -30.07 -11.91
CA ALA A 314 11.06 -28.99 -10.92
C ALA A 314 11.95 -29.23 -9.68
N ARG A 315 12.00 -30.48 -9.19
CA ARG A 315 12.76 -30.90 -8.00
C ARG A 315 13.66 -32.11 -8.21
N LYS A 316 13.41 -32.94 -9.23
CA LYS A 316 14.24 -34.13 -9.53
C LYS A 316 15.63 -33.67 -9.96
N MET A 317 16.63 -33.91 -9.13
CA MET A 317 18.04 -33.74 -9.49
C MET A 317 18.51 -34.93 -10.35
N PRO A 318 19.52 -34.75 -11.22
CA PRO A 318 20.24 -35.87 -11.80
C PRO A 318 20.93 -36.70 -10.69
N ALA A 319 21.35 -37.92 -11.01
CA ALA A 319 22.10 -38.75 -10.07
C ALA A 319 23.38 -38.01 -9.65
N TRP A 320 23.62 -37.91 -8.34
CA TRP A 320 24.82 -37.30 -7.77
C TRP A 320 25.89 -38.38 -7.52
N VAL A 321 27.11 -38.14 -7.99
CA VAL A 321 28.25 -39.07 -7.84
C VAL A 321 29.25 -38.44 -6.86
N LYS A 322 29.54 -39.12 -5.74
CA LYS A 322 30.33 -38.58 -4.61
C LYS A 322 31.85 -38.58 -4.82
N ARG A 323 32.38 -39.64 -5.46
CA ARG A 323 33.79 -40.07 -5.60
C ARG A 323 34.81 -39.35 -4.72
#